data_AF-A0A258A6H1-F1
#
_entry.id   AF-A0A258A6H1-F1
#
_cell.length_a   1.000
_cell.length_b   1.000
_cell.length_c   1.000
_cell.angle_alpha   90.00
_cell.angle_beta   90.00
_cell.angle_gamma   90.00
#
_symmetry.space_group_name_H-M   'P 1'
#
loop_
_entity.id
_entity.type
_entity.pdbx_description
1 polymer ?
#
loop_
_entity_poly.entity_id
_entity_poly.type
_entity_poly.pdbx_seq_one_letter_code
_entity_poly.pdbx_strand_id
1 'polypeptide(L)'
;ANKNPLGADGAMAVALDPQGNGAAVSWDNPQSGVKGSFIPVGGPFLRADEICRAFIAQVQTQTKPAKLQGTACRPSGGEWAVKDVAPWKGTG
;
A
#
# COMPACT_ATOMS: atom_id res chain seq x y z
N ALA A 1 16.41 -10.37 11.17
CA ALA A 1 15.73 -9.08 10.92
C ALA A 1 15.64 -8.87 9.42
N ASN A 2 14.61 -9.43 8.77
CA ASN A 2 14.47 -9.34 7.32
C ASN A 2 13.72 -8.04 6.99
N LYS A 3 14.45 -6.92 6.95
CA LYS A 3 13.92 -5.69 6.34
C LYS A 3 13.83 -5.96 4.84
N ASN A 4 12.62 -6.23 4.37
CA ASN A 4 12.31 -6.35 2.95
C ASN A 4 12.80 -5.06 2.24
N PRO A 5 13.73 -5.13 1.26
CA PRO A 5 14.37 -3.96 0.64
C PRO A 5 13.48 -3.23 -0.36
N LEU A 6 12.17 -3.50 -0.35
CA LEU A 6 11.25 -2.87 -1.28
C LEU A 6 11.05 -1.42 -0.86
N GLY A 7 11.21 -0.50 -1.83
CA GLY A 7 10.65 0.84 -1.70
C GLY A 7 9.13 0.79 -1.56
N ALA A 8 8.50 1.95 -1.33
CA ALA A 8 7.06 2.03 -1.13
C ALA A 8 6.26 1.32 -2.23
N ASP A 9 6.61 1.51 -3.50
CA ASP A 9 5.90 0.92 -4.64
C ASP A 9 6.02 -0.61 -4.67
N GLY A 10 7.20 -1.15 -4.38
CA GLY A 10 7.40 -2.61 -4.32
C GLY A 10 6.64 -3.24 -3.16
N ALA A 11 6.65 -2.61 -1.98
CA ALA A 11 5.89 -3.09 -0.84
C ALA A 11 4.38 -3.03 -1.09
N MET A 12 3.92 -1.97 -1.77
CA MET A 12 2.53 -1.88 -2.22
C MET A 12 2.19 -3.01 -3.20
N ALA A 13 3.03 -3.26 -4.21
CA ALA A 13 2.77 -4.30 -5.19
C ALA A 13 2.61 -5.69 -4.55
N VAL A 14 3.47 -6.03 -3.58
CA VAL A 14 3.39 -7.29 -2.84
C VAL A 14 2.16 -7.32 -1.92
N ALA A 15 1.90 -6.24 -1.18
CA ALA A 15 0.76 -6.17 -0.27
C ALA A 15 -0.58 -6.33 -1.01
N LEU A 16 -0.67 -5.77 -2.22
CA LEU A 16 -1.91 -5.69 -2.98
C LEU A 16 -2.09 -6.81 -4.01
N ASP A 17 -1.09 -7.68 -4.20
CA ASP A 17 -1.21 -8.84 -5.08
C ASP A 17 -2.42 -9.73 -4.70
N PRO A 18 -3.38 -9.97 -5.60
CA PRO A 18 -4.49 -10.90 -5.40
C PRO A 18 -4.06 -12.32 -5.05
N GLN A 19 -2.86 -12.74 -5.48
CA GLN A 19 -2.28 -14.05 -5.17
C GLN A 19 -1.52 -14.06 -3.83
N GLY A 20 -1.31 -12.89 -3.23
CA GLY A 20 -0.69 -12.74 -1.93
C GLY A 20 -1.58 -13.24 -0.79
N ASN A 21 -0.98 -13.49 0.36
CA ASN A 21 -1.67 -13.96 1.57
C ASN A 21 -2.48 -12.87 2.30
N GLY A 22 -2.52 -11.63 1.77
CA GLY A 22 -3.19 -10.50 2.41
C GLY A 22 -2.49 -9.93 3.65
N ALA A 23 -1.23 -10.27 3.89
CA ALA A 23 -0.45 -9.69 4.98
C ALA A 23 -0.04 -8.24 4.70
N ALA A 24 0.19 -7.47 5.76
CA ALA A 24 0.79 -6.16 5.66
C ALA A 24 2.26 -6.27 5.22
N VAL A 25 2.70 -5.38 4.34
CA VAL A 25 4.09 -5.33 3.86
C VAL A 25 4.73 -4.01 4.26
N SER A 26 5.86 -4.11 4.96
CA SER A 26 6.65 -2.95 5.37
C SER A 26 7.71 -2.57 4.35
N TRP A 27 8.04 -1.28 4.33
CA TRP A 27 9.12 -0.70 3.55
C TRP A 27 9.89 0.33 4.39
N ASP A 28 11.12 0.60 3.99
CA ASP A 28 12.03 1.52 4.65
C ASP A 28 12.87 2.22 3.57
N ASN A 29 12.90 3.55 3.59
CA ASN A 29 13.81 4.36 2.78
C ASN A 29 14.83 5.06 3.70
N PRO A 30 16.03 4.47 3.88
CA PRO A 30 17.06 5.04 4.75
C PRO A 30 17.58 6.41 4.28
N GLN A 31 17.52 6.70 2.98
CA GLN A 31 18.04 7.95 2.41
C GLN A 31 17.18 9.15 2.81
N SER A 32 15.85 8.99 2.81
CA SER A 32 14.91 10.03 3.26
C SER A 32 14.54 9.90 4.73
N GLY A 33 14.85 8.77 5.38
CA GLY A 33 14.41 8.43 6.73
C GLY A 33 12.91 8.14 6.82
N VAL A 34 12.21 8.00 5.69
CA VAL A 34 10.78 7.69 5.65
C VAL A 34 10.60 6.17 5.57
N LYS A 35 9.68 5.64 6.36
CA LYS A 35 9.34 4.21 6.35
C LYS A 35 7.83 4.03 6.49
N GLY A 36 7.34 2.84 6.22
CA GLY A 36 5.92 2.60 6.34
C GLY A 36 5.50 1.16 6.12
N SER A 37 4.19 0.98 6.00
CA SER A 37 3.57 -0.28 5.61
C SER A 37 2.30 -0.05 4.81
N PHE A 38 2.01 -0.99 3.93
CA PHE A 38 0.72 -1.13 3.26
C PHE A 38 -0.03 -2.30 3.87
N ILE A 39 -1.25 -2.04 4.31
CA ILE A 39 -2.16 -3.02 4.90
C ILE A 39 -3.31 -3.17 3.91
N PRO A 40 -3.43 -4.31 3.21
CA PRO A 40 -4.56 -4.50 2.32
C PRO A 40 -5.87 -4.59 3.11
N VAL A 41 -6.94 -4.04 2.55
CA VAL A 41 -8.27 -4.02 3.16
C VAL A 41 -9.23 -4.78 2.24
N GLY A 42 -9.80 -5.86 2.76
CA GLY A 42 -10.72 -6.71 2.01
C GLY A 42 -10.06 -7.48 0.85
N GLY A 43 -10.92 -8.10 0.05
CA GLY A 43 -10.54 -8.80 -1.17
C GLY A 43 -10.33 -7.86 -2.36
N PRO A 44 -9.70 -8.34 -3.45
CA PRO A 44 -9.64 -7.60 -4.70
C PRO A 44 -11.06 -7.43 -5.30
N PHE A 45 -11.26 -6.35 -6.05
CA PHE A 45 -12.50 -6.05 -6.76
C PHE A 45 -12.20 -5.47 -8.14
N LEU A 46 -13.16 -5.58 -9.08
CA LEU A 46 -13.01 -5.00 -10.42
C LEU A 46 -13.57 -3.58 -10.47
N ARG A 47 -12.87 -2.69 -11.17
CA ARG A 47 -13.36 -1.35 -11.51
C ARG A 47 -12.76 -0.95 -12.86
N ALA A 48 -13.61 -0.58 -13.83
CA ALA A 48 -13.17 -0.17 -15.17
C ALA A 48 -12.16 -1.14 -15.81
N ASP A 49 -12.45 -2.44 -15.75
CA ASP A 49 -11.61 -3.55 -16.26
C ASP A 49 -10.21 -3.69 -15.62
N GLU A 50 -9.99 -3.03 -14.49
CA GLU A 50 -8.79 -3.20 -13.67
C GLU A 50 -9.10 -4.00 -12.41
N ILE A 51 -8.10 -4.76 -11.94
CA ILE A 51 -8.13 -5.35 -10.61
C ILE A 51 -7.68 -4.28 -9.62
N CYS A 52 -8.56 -3.95 -8.69
CA CYS A 52 -8.34 -2.98 -7.64
C CYS A 52 -8.27 -3.65 -6.26
N ARG A 53 -7.52 -3.04 -5.35
CA ARG A 53 -7.49 -3.42 -3.95
C ARG A 53 -7.38 -2.19 -3.06
N ALA A 54 -8.23 -2.13 -2.03
CA ALA A 54 -8.19 -1.08 -1.04
C ALA A 54 -7.03 -1.33 -0.06
N PHE A 55 -6.49 -0.26 0.50
CA PHE A 55 -5.41 -0.34 1.46
C PHE A 55 -5.46 0.79 2.50
N ILE A 56 -4.83 0.52 3.63
CA ILE A 56 -4.42 1.53 4.61
C ILE A 56 -2.90 1.60 4.57
N ALA A 57 -2.35 2.80 4.40
CA ALA A 57 -0.92 3.05 4.49
C ALA A 57 -0.59 3.73 5.82
N GLN A 58 0.39 3.19 6.54
CA GLN A 58 0.98 3.84 7.70
C GLN A 58 2.36 4.35 7.29
N VAL A 59 2.60 5.64 7.41
CA VAL A 59 3.85 6.28 6.99
C VAL A 59 4.46 7.01 8.18
N GLN A 60 5.69 6.70 8.51
CA GLN A 60 6.48 7.42 9.49
C GLN A 60 7.46 8.31 8.73
N THR A 61 7.20 9.61 8.77
CA THR A 61 8.13 10.62 8.26
C THR A 61 9.03 11.12 9.39
N GLN A 62 10.03 11.93 9.06
CA GLN A 62 10.91 12.56 10.05
C GLN A 62 10.18 13.53 11.00
N THR A 63 9.04 14.09 10.56
CA THR A 63 8.30 15.10 11.34
C THR A 63 7.14 14.50 12.11
N LYS A 64 6.32 13.66 11.47
CA LYS A 64 5.17 13.01 12.10
C LYS A 64 4.74 11.72 11.41
N PRO A 65 4.12 10.78 12.15
CA PRO A 65 3.41 9.67 11.54
C PRO A 65 2.14 10.18 10.82
N ALA A 66 1.81 9.54 9.70
CA ALA A 66 0.61 9.74 8.93
C ALA A 66 -0.06 8.40 8.65
N LYS A 67 -1.39 8.40 8.60
CA LYS A 67 -2.17 7.25 8.17
C LYS A 67 -3.07 7.66 7.03
N LEU A 68 -3.00 6.91 5.95
CA LEU A 68 -3.72 7.16 4.71
C LEU A 68 -4.58 5.94 4.38
N GLN A 69 -5.64 6.15 3.63
CA GLN A 69 -6.41 5.10 2.98
C GLN A 69 -6.48 5.39 1.50
N GLY A 70 -6.56 4.34 0.69
CA GLY A 70 -6.68 4.49 -0.75
C GLY A 70 -7.04 3.19 -1.42
N THR A 71 -7.09 3.23 -2.74
CA THR A 71 -7.23 2.06 -3.61
C THR A 71 -6.01 2.03 -4.53
N ALA A 72 -5.46 0.88 -4.85
CA ALA A 72 -4.60 0.77 -6.03
C ALA A 72 -5.28 -0.14 -7.04
N CYS A 73 -5.11 0.15 -8.32
CA CYS A 73 -5.64 -0.66 -9.42
C CYS A 73 -4.53 -1.00 -10.40
N ARG A 74 -4.60 -2.19 -11.00
CA ARG A 74 -3.75 -2.59 -12.12
C ARG A 74 -4.58 -3.19 -13.26
N PRO A 75 -4.29 -2.87 -14.52
CA PRO A 75 -4.80 -3.64 -15.65
C PRO A 75 -4.14 -5.03 -15.69
N SER A 76 -4.74 -5.98 -16.39
CA SER A 76 -4.19 -7.33 -16.56
C SER A 76 -2.76 -7.28 -17.11
N GLY A 77 -1.79 -7.66 -16.29
CA GLY A 77 -0.35 -7.65 -16.65
C GLY A 77 0.35 -6.29 -16.54
N GLY A 78 -0.33 -5.24 -16.06
CA GLY A 78 0.27 -3.92 -15.84
C GLY A 78 0.69 -3.65 -14.40
N GLU A 79 1.23 -2.45 -14.18
CA GLU A 79 1.69 -1.99 -12.87
C GLU A 79 0.52 -1.47 -12.00
N TRP A 80 0.73 -1.50 -10.69
CA TRP A 80 -0.21 -0.91 -9.73
C TRP A 80 -0.15 0.61 -9.77
N ALA A 81 -1.30 1.24 -9.94
CA ALA A 81 -1.46 2.68 -9.82
C ALA A 81 -2.36 3.03 -8.63
N VAL A 82 -1.89 3.93 -7.78
CA VAL A 82 -2.64 4.44 -6.63
C VAL A 82 -3.75 5.38 -7.09
N LYS A 83 -4.96 5.17 -6.55
CA LYS A 83 -6.19 5.92 -6.82
C LYS A 83 -6.87 6.26 -5.49
N ASP A 84 -7.62 7.36 -5.47
CA ASP A 84 -8.49 7.74 -4.35
C ASP A 84 -7.79 7.80 -2.96
N VAL A 85 -6.59 8.39 -2.88
CA VAL A 85 -5.90 8.52 -1.59
C VAL A 85 -6.46 9.67 -0.78
N ALA A 86 -6.74 9.39 0.49
CA ALA A 86 -7.14 10.38 1.47
C ALA A 86 -6.50 10.08 2.84
N PRO A 87 -6.43 11.08 3.74
CA PRO A 87 -6.18 10.81 5.15
C PRO A 87 -7.11 9.72 5.67
N TRP A 88 -6.56 8.78 6.44
CA TRP A 88 -7.38 7.75 7.06
C TRP A 88 -8.26 8.39 8.12
N LYS A 89 -9.57 8.38 7.89
CA LYS A 89 -10.58 8.89 8.82
C LYS A 89 -11.09 7.79 9.73
N GLY A 90 -10.22 6.88 10.19
CA GLY A 90 -10.63 5.75 11.04
C GLY A 90 -11.59 6.17 12.13
N THR A 91 -12.54 5.31 12.50
CA THR A 91 -13.49 5.60 13.59
C THR A 91 -12.69 5.95 14.84
N GLY A 92 -12.78 7.22 15.24
CA GLY A 92 -12.46 7.63 16.60
C GLY A 92 -13.36 6.91 17.59
#